data_AF-A0A5C5W6J3-F1
#
_entry.id   AF-A0A5C5W6J3-F1
#
_cell.length_a   1.000
_cell.length_b   1.000
_cell.length_c   1.000
_cell.angle_alpha   90.00
_cell.angle_beta   90.00
_cell.angle_gamma   90.00
#
_symmetry.space_group_name_H-M   'P 1'
#
loop_
_entity.id
_entity.type
_entity.pdbx_description
1 polymer ?
#
loop_
_entity_poly.entity_id
_entity_poly.type
_entity_poly.pdbx_seq_one_letter_code
_entity_poly.pdbx_strand_id
1 'polypeptide(L)'
;MRREMLPLLTFAVLLLPGGDSPAPQAGEIAATQPAAPRIAAATGAGDEPLSLVPAEAMLCWYGRPLPDARQAHEMSGALRTLLDLGTRLAGGKQKEAQLGARILEAFGLMIRYPHVLTLIDTRARTGETRPETRKVDQLRFAMMVRAGGESEAFLRIIQKVVDEQFGETPGGAKLVTRSAGRWRYQELVVDRLPEWCKLAWGKIGDDFVFAVGDGVWPQIADVAAQKKPSLLADAWVREHRGRRGEDALIEIILSARSMRERLDPFVQNRATAFFKAWEAEELDRAHWAIGLEGRALYCVAHFLIGGETTRRVYADPDFRDDRLMKVIPDKARYAIYKVPIERTLPSLFAGLVATRGDEIRRDVERQWKAIQAEYKFDAQRDILAHLGERMVLHNDPPHPLRLPIAFTTLLEIREQPETVRGALETLCRAWQRGLEKASDQGEAAGVLERDSDGVWYLQFGPLTSMAWTTTDKYIVISWSPVALRTYLSHVGDAVGKRER
;
A
#
# COMPACT_ATOMS: atom_id res chain seq x y z
N MET A 1 -12.11 12.10 -16.25
CA MET A 1 -12.03 12.11 -14.76
C MET A 1 -12.05 10.70 -14.13
N ARG A 2 -11.80 9.61 -14.89
CA ARG A 2 -12.41 8.31 -14.60
C ARG A 2 -11.46 7.09 -14.52
N ARG A 3 -10.13 7.28 -14.55
CA ARG A 3 -9.13 6.18 -14.61
C ARG A 3 -8.38 5.87 -13.31
N GLU A 4 -8.51 6.67 -12.25
CA GLU A 4 -7.56 6.60 -11.11
C GLU A 4 -8.11 6.04 -9.79
N MET A 5 -9.39 5.67 -9.69
CA MET A 5 -9.96 5.16 -8.42
C MET A 5 -9.82 3.64 -8.23
N LEU A 6 -9.55 2.90 -9.31
CA LEU A 6 -9.68 1.45 -9.31
C LEU A 6 -8.54 0.65 -8.64
N PRO A 7 -7.27 1.11 -8.61
CA PRO A 7 -6.19 0.39 -7.92
C PRO A 7 -6.13 0.58 -6.39
N LEU A 8 -6.93 1.51 -5.83
CA LEU A 8 -6.79 1.96 -4.45
C LEU A 8 -7.40 1.01 -3.41
N LEU A 9 -8.40 0.19 -3.77
CA LEU A 9 -9.10 -0.70 -2.85
C LEU A 9 -8.21 -1.84 -2.29
N THR A 10 -7.23 -2.33 -3.07
CA THR A 10 -6.34 -3.41 -2.62
C THR A 10 -5.14 -2.90 -1.82
N PHE A 11 -4.70 -1.66 -2.06
CA PHE A 11 -3.63 -0.99 -1.28
C PHE A 11 -4.16 -0.43 0.04
N ALA A 12 -5.42 -0.03 0.08
CA ALA A 12 -6.09 0.55 1.23
C ALA A 12 -6.22 -0.39 2.43
N VAL A 13 -6.44 -1.69 2.20
CA VAL A 13 -6.64 -2.68 3.27
C VAL A 13 -5.35 -2.94 4.07
N LEU A 14 -4.18 -2.67 3.48
CA LEU A 14 -2.87 -2.74 4.16
C LEU A 14 -2.47 -1.42 4.85
N LEU A 15 -3.23 -0.35 4.63
CA LEU A 15 -2.91 1.02 5.05
C LEU A 15 -4.09 1.63 5.83
N LEU A 16 -4.67 0.90 6.79
CA LEU A 16 -5.73 1.44 7.66
C LEU A 16 -5.12 2.13 8.91
N PRO A 17 -4.99 3.47 8.96
CA PRO A 17 -4.85 4.20 10.21
C PRO A 17 -6.07 4.10 11.11
N GLY A 18 -5.85 4.43 12.38
CA GLY A 18 -6.83 4.26 13.44
C GLY A 18 -7.99 5.26 13.38
N GLY A 19 -9.19 4.80 13.73
CA GLY A 19 -10.21 5.64 14.36
C GLY A 19 -10.11 5.50 15.88
N ASP A 20 -10.25 6.60 16.62
CA ASP A 20 -10.34 6.63 18.09
C ASP A 20 -11.62 6.01 18.65
N SER A 21 -11.62 4.69 18.89
CA SER A 21 -12.62 4.17 19.83
C SER A 21 -12.46 4.89 21.18
N PRO A 22 -13.56 5.28 21.84
CA PRO A 22 -13.47 5.81 23.20
C PRO A 22 -12.72 4.80 24.07
N ALA A 23 -11.77 5.29 24.86
CA ALA A 23 -10.87 4.48 25.66
C ALA A 23 -11.63 3.36 26.41
N PRO A 24 -11.32 2.07 26.16
CA PRO A 24 -11.85 1.02 27.02
C PRO A 24 -11.19 1.17 28.40
N GLN A 25 -11.99 1.04 29.46
CA GLN A 25 -11.48 0.95 30.82
C GLN A 25 -10.42 -0.16 30.87
N ALA A 26 -9.25 0.18 31.40
CA ALA A 26 -8.08 -0.69 31.47
C ALA A 26 -8.39 -1.95 32.30
N GLY A 27 -8.72 -3.04 31.63
CA GLY A 27 -8.57 -4.39 32.17
C GLY A 27 -7.15 -4.86 31.89
N GLU A 28 -6.31 -4.93 32.92
CA GLU A 28 -5.02 -5.64 32.86
C GLU A 28 -5.26 -7.10 32.46
N ILE A 29 -4.91 -7.45 31.22
CA ILE A 29 -4.76 -8.85 30.82
C ILE A 29 -3.27 -9.15 30.86
N ALA A 30 -2.83 -9.79 31.95
CA ALA A 30 -1.52 -10.43 32.03
C ALA A 30 -1.52 -11.65 31.08
N ALA A 31 -0.96 -11.47 29.88
CA ALA A 31 -0.79 -12.55 28.92
C ALA A 31 0.53 -13.29 29.15
N THR A 32 0.47 -14.46 29.80
CA THR A 32 1.55 -15.46 29.79
C THR A 32 1.64 -16.09 28.40
N GLN A 33 2.71 -15.80 27.66
CA GLN A 33 2.99 -16.35 26.33
C GLN A 33 3.45 -17.83 26.41
N PRO A 34 2.80 -18.78 25.72
CA PRO A 34 3.41 -20.06 25.42
C PRO A 34 4.43 -19.92 24.27
N ALA A 35 5.58 -20.58 24.40
CA ALA A 35 6.65 -20.53 23.41
C ALA A 35 6.27 -21.25 22.11
N ALA A 36 5.99 -20.50 21.05
CA ALA A 36 5.82 -21.03 19.69
C ALA A 36 7.15 -21.54 19.10
N PRO A 37 7.13 -22.54 18.20
CA PRO A 37 8.34 -23.07 17.56
C PRO A 37 9.08 -21.98 16.78
N ARG A 38 10.37 -21.83 17.09
CA ARG A 38 11.29 -20.86 16.49
C ARG A 38 11.51 -21.17 15.01
N ILE A 39 10.94 -20.35 14.13
CA ILE A 39 11.42 -20.23 12.75
C ILE A 39 12.74 -19.46 12.81
N ALA A 40 13.78 -19.99 12.18
CA ALA A 40 15.15 -19.49 12.28
C ALA A 40 15.24 -18.00 11.92
N ALA A 41 15.58 -17.17 12.90
CA ALA A 41 15.88 -15.76 12.73
C ALA A 41 17.14 -15.62 11.86
N ALA A 42 17.06 -14.78 10.82
CA ALA A 42 18.22 -14.39 10.05
C ALA A 42 19.17 -13.59 10.96
N THR A 43 20.42 -14.02 10.99
CA THR A 43 21.51 -13.53 11.85
C THR A 43 21.92 -12.08 11.55
N GLY A 44 22.10 -11.26 12.60
CA GLY A 44 22.99 -10.09 12.61
C GLY A 44 22.31 -8.71 12.64
N ALA A 45 22.18 -8.11 13.82
CA ALA A 45 21.66 -6.75 14.06
C ALA A 45 22.54 -5.58 13.50
N GLY A 46 23.47 -5.86 12.58
CA GLY A 46 24.22 -4.86 11.81
C GLY A 46 23.88 -4.84 10.32
N ASP A 47 23.15 -5.84 9.84
CA ASP A 47 22.87 -6.07 8.42
C ASP A 47 21.37 -5.93 8.19
N GLU A 48 20.83 -4.73 7.98
CA GLU A 48 19.56 -4.54 7.25
C GLU A 48 19.57 -3.21 6.50
N PRO A 49 18.94 -3.08 5.30
CA PRO A 49 18.93 -1.81 4.57
C PRO A 49 18.33 -0.65 5.38
N LEU A 50 17.51 -0.96 6.39
CA LEU A 50 16.94 0.01 7.32
C LEU A 50 18.01 0.76 8.14
N SER A 51 19.19 0.17 8.35
CA SER A 51 20.31 0.83 9.06
C SER A 51 20.95 1.97 8.25
N LEU A 52 20.69 2.03 6.94
CA LEU A 52 21.18 3.06 6.04
C LEU A 52 20.22 4.27 5.92
N VAL A 53 19.02 4.16 6.49
CA VAL A 53 18.01 5.22 6.42
C VAL A 53 18.41 6.37 7.33
N PRO A 54 18.48 7.63 6.85
CA PRO A 54 18.73 8.79 7.71
C PRO A 54 17.63 8.98 8.76
N ALA A 55 17.99 9.38 9.98
CA ALA A 55 17.03 9.57 11.07
C ALA A 55 15.94 10.64 10.79
N GLU A 56 16.23 11.59 9.91
CA GLU A 56 15.32 12.66 9.50
C GLU A 56 14.29 12.23 8.42
N ALA A 57 14.24 10.95 8.05
CA ALA A 57 13.30 10.46 7.05
C ALA A 57 11.83 10.73 7.47
N MET A 58 11.03 11.25 6.53
CA MET A 58 9.60 11.49 6.76
C MET A 58 8.79 10.21 6.69
N LEU A 59 9.17 9.29 5.79
CA LEU A 59 8.53 7.98 5.63
C LEU A 59 9.61 6.96 5.29
N CYS A 60 9.51 5.79 5.91
CA CYS A 60 10.29 4.61 5.58
C CYS A 60 9.36 3.41 5.49
N TRP A 61 9.36 2.76 4.33
CA TRP A 61 8.77 1.46 4.10
C TRP A 61 9.89 0.44 3.99
N TYR A 62 9.98 -0.47 4.96
CA TYR A 62 10.93 -1.57 4.93
C TYR A 62 10.18 -2.86 4.69
N GLY A 63 10.60 -3.63 3.69
CA GLY A 63 10.00 -4.91 3.32
C GLY A 63 11.03 -6.04 3.30
N ARG A 64 10.59 -7.23 3.70
CA ARG A 64 11.32 -8.49 3.60
C ARG A 64 10.57 -9.44 2.67
N PRO A 65 11.26 -10.29 1.90
CA PRO A 65 10.59 -11.27 1.05
C PRO A 65 9.80 -12.25 1.92
N LEU A 66 8.64 -12.68 1.42
CA LEU A 66 7.90 -13.77 2.06
C LEU A 66 8.80 -15.01 2.15
N PRO A 67 8.70 -15.82 3.22
CA PRO A 67 9.53 -17.01 3.41
C PRO A 67 9.53 -17.95 2.19
N ASP A 68 8.39 -18.06 1.49
CA ASP A 68 8.24 -18.95 0.33
C ASP A 68 8.52 -18.26 -1.01
N ALA A 69 8.72 -16.94 -1.04
CA ALA A 69 8.92 -16.20 -2.29
C ALA A 69 10.28 -16.47 -2.95
N ARG A 70 11.26 -16.97 -2.19
CA ARG A 70 12.62 -17.27 -2.69
C ARG A 70 12.65 -18.29 -3.84
N GLN A 71 11.61 -19.09 -4.04
CA GLN A 71 11.56 -20.11 -5.10
C GLN A 71 10.98 -19.60 -6.44
N ALA A 72 10.41 -18.39 -6.51
CA ALA A 72 9.69 -17.93 -7.69
C ALA A 72 10.58 -17.23 -8.73
N HIS A 73 11.50 -17.96 -9.37
CA HIS A 73 12.19 -17.46 -10.58
C HIS A 73 11.21 -17.18 -11.73
N GLU A 74 10.04 -17.82 -11.75
CA GLU A 74 9.04 -17.77 -12.82
C GLU A 74 8.16 -16.50 -12.85
N MET A 75 8.13 -15.68 -11.79
CA MET A 75 7.30 -14.47 -11.73
C MET A 75 7.61 -13.42 -12.82
N SER A 76 8.78 -13.51 -13.47
CA SER A 76 9.20 -12.53 -14.49
C SER A 76 8.33 -12.56 -15.75
N GLY A 77 7.74 -13.71 -16.11
CA GLY A 77 6.94 -13.83 -17.34
C GLY A 77 5.57 -13.16 -17.20
N ALA A 78 4.87 -13.46 -16.12
CA ALA A 78 3.48 -13.04 -15.96
C ALA A 78 3.30 -11.61 -15.45
N LEU A 79 4.24 -11.09 -14.63
CA LEU A 79 4.26 -9.65 -14.33
C LEU A 79 4.47 -8.87 -15.63
N ARG A 80 5.39 -9.31 -16.49
CA ARG A 80 5.61 -8.71 -17.82
C ARG A 80 4.36 -8.76 -18.69
N THR A 81 3.59 -9.86 -18.68
CA THR A 81 2.29 -9.94 -19.35
C THR A 81 1.26 -8.95 -18.79
N LEU A 82 1.17 -8.78 -17.46
CA LEU A 82 0.30 -7.77 -16.86
C LEU A 82 0.73 -6.34 -17.20
N LEU A 83 2.04 -6.08 -17.28
CA LEU A 83 2.59 -4.79 -17.66
C LEU A 83 2.34 -4.48 -19.15
N ASP A 84 2.58 -5.45 -20.03
CA ASP A 84 2.31 -5.33 -21.46
C ASP A 84 0.82 -5.13 -21.74
N LEU A 85 -0.06 -5.70 -20.91
CA LEU A 85 -1.50 -5.49 -21.02
C LEU A 85 -1.94 -4.14 -20.43
N GLY A 86 -1.41 -3.75 -19.26
CA GLY A 86 -1.70 -2.46 -18.63
C GLY A 86 -1.27 -1.28 -19.50
N THR A 87 -0.12 -1.39 -20.17
CA THR A 87 0.36 -0.39 -21.13
C THR A 87 -0.51 -0.31 -22.38
N ARG A 88 -1.04 -1.43 -22.88
CA ARG A 88 -2.01 -1.46 -23.99
C ARG A 88 -3.36 -0.85 -23.62
N LEU A 89 -3.88 -1.15 -22.43
CA LEU A 89 -5.17 -0.63 -21.94
C LEU A 89 -5.14 0.85 -21.57
N ALA A 90 -3.97 1.37 -21.17
CA ALA A 90 -3.82 2.77 -20.77
C ALA A 90 -3.87 3.77 -21.94
N GLY A 91 -3.76 3.35 -23.21
CA GLY A 91 -3.93 4.22 -24.39
C GLY A 91 -3.15 5.55 -24.40
N GLY A 92 -2.13 5.68 -23.54
CA GLY A 92 -1.39 6.90 -23.29
C GLY A 92 -0.11 6.94 -24.11
N LYS A 93 0.35 8.16 -24.43
CA LYS A 93 1.60 8.44 -25.14
C LYS A 93 2.73 7.53 -24.62
N GLN A 94 3.43 6.85 -25.54
CA GLN A 94 4.35 5.72 -25.29
C GLN A 94 5.31 5.86 -24.09
N LYS A 95 5.83 7.06 -23.79
CA LYS A 95 6.91 7.25 -22.80
C LYS A 95 6.47 7.14 -21.32
N GLU A 96 5.26 7.60 -20.97
CA GLU A 96 4.76 7.52 -19.58
C GLU A 96 4.39 6.08 -19.19
N ALA A 97 3.74 5.37 -20.11
CA ALA A 97 3.39 3.97 -19.94
C ALA A 97 4.65 3.08 -19.79
N GLN A 98 5.70 3.37 -20.56
CA GLN A 98 7.00 2.70 -20.44
C GLN A 98 7.64 2.93 -19.06
N LEU A 99 7.68 4.18 -18.57
CA LEU A 99 8.22 4.46 -17.24
C LEU A 99 7.46 3.71 -16.15
N GLY A 100 6.12 3.71 -16.20
CA GLY A 100 5.29 2.94 -15.27
C GLY A 100 5.60 1.44 -15.31
N ALA A 101 5.79 0.87 -16.50
CA ALA A 101 6.17 -0.53 -16.65
C ALA A 101 7.55 -0.84 -16.02
N ARG A 102 8.53 0.06 -16.18
CA ARG A 102 9.87 -0.10 -15.59
C ARG A 102 9.86 0.03 -14.07
N ILE A 103 9.04 0.94 -13.52
CA ILE A 103 8.85 1.06 -12.06
C ILE A 103 8.29 -0.25 -11.50
N LEU A 104 7.31 -0.84 -12.18
CA LEU A 104 6.72 -2.12 -11.76
C LEU A 104 7.68 -3.30 -11.94
N GLU A 105 8.51 -3.33 -12.99
CA GLU A 105 9.61 -4.29 -13.16
C GLU A 105 10.61 -4.20 -12.00
N ALA A 106 11.03 -2.98 -11.64
CA ALA A 106 11.93 -2.72 -10.52
C ALA A 106 11.30 -3.14 -9.18
N PHE A 107 10.04 -2.81 -8.96
CA PHE A 107 9.32 -3.21 -7.74
C PHE A 107 9.19 -4.73 -7.63
N GLY A 108 8.82 -5.43 -8.72
CA GLY A 108 8.71 -6.88 -8.76
C GLY A 108 10.04 -7.61 -8.53
N LEU A 109 11.16 -7.00 -8.89
CA LEU A 109 12.49 -7.48 -8.54
C LEU A 109 12.83 -7.19 -7.08
N MET A 110 12.58 -5.97 -6.61
CA MET A 110 12.91 -5.49 -5.27
C MET A 110 12.24 -6.33 -4.17
N ILE A 111 10.97 -6.69 -4.30
CA ILE A 111 10.23 -7.45 -3.27
C ILE A 111 10.79 -8.86 -3.00
N ARG A 112 11.74 -9.33 -3.82
CA ARG A 112 12.45 -10.61 -3.64
C ARG A 112 13.58 -10.51 -2.62
N TYR A 113 13.96 -9.29 -2.23
CA TYR A 113 15.06 -9.00 -1.33
C TYR A 113 14.58 -8.13 -0.15
N PRO A 114 15.30 -8.11 0.98
CA PRO A 114 15.12 -7.06 1.97
C PRO A 114 15.35 -5.70 1.32
N HIS A 115 14.40 -4.77 1.47
CA HIS A 115 14.43 -3.50 0.76
C HIS A 115 13.80 -2.37 1.57
N VAL A 116 14.28 -1.15 1.37
CA VAL A 116 13.68 0.08 1.89
C VAL A 116 13.28 0.99 0.74
N LEU A 117 12.10 1.60 0.86
CA LEU A 117 11.71 2.82 0.15
C LEU A 117 11.59 3.93 1.19
N THR A 118 12.32 5.03 1.03
CA THR A 118 12.27 6.13 2.01
C THR A 118 12.13 7.49 1.34
N LEU A 119 11.20 8.28 1.87
CA LEU A 119 11.05 9.70 1.56
C LEU A 119 11.76 10.50 2.67
N ILE A 120 12.84 11.18 2.30
CA ILE A 120 13.71 11.88 3.24
C ILE A 120 13.26 13.33 3.42
N ASP A 121 12.99 14.02 2.31
CA ASP A 121 12.58 15.42 2.33
C ASP A 121 11.80 15.80 1.07
N THR A 122 10.92 16.79 1.20
CA THR A 122 10.22 17.42 0.08
C THR A 122 10.10 18.92 0.33
N ARG A 123 10.35 19.75 -0.68
CA ARG A 123 10.15 21.19 -0.62
C ARG A 123 9.48 21.69 -1.88
N ALA A 124 8.65 22.72 -1.72
CA ALA A 124 8.01 23.42 -2.82
C ALA A 124 8.43 24.88 -2.83
N ARG A 125 8.57 25.43 -4.04
CA ARG A 125 8.68 26.86 -4.26
C ARG A 125 7.40 27.37 -4.90
N THR A 126 7.01 28.57 -4.51
CA THR A 126 5.94 29.31 -5.17
C THR A 126 6.39 29.70 -6.57
N GLY A 127 5.52 29.59 -7.56
CA GLY A 127 5.78 30.10 -8.90
C GLY A 127 5.90 31.63 -8.88
N GLU A 128 6.95 32.15 -9.49
CA GLU A 128 7.24 33.60 -9.55
C GLU A 128 6.12 34.40 -10.23
N THR A 129 5.48 33.81 -11.25
CA THR A 129 4.45 34.48 -12.06
C THR A 129 3.02 34.19 -11.61
N ARG A 130 2.82 33.13 -10.83
CA ARG A 130 1.52 32.63 -10.39
C ARG A 130 1.65 32.04 -8.99
N PRO A 131 1.37 32.84 -7.93
CA PRO A 131 1.52 32.41 -6.53
C PRO A 131 0.73 31.14 -6.18
N GLU A 132 -0.34 30.87 -6.92
CA GLU A 132 -1.18 29.67 -6.81
C GLU A 132 -0.50 28.42 -7.39
N THR A 133 0.48 28.59 -8.29
CA THR A 133 1.27 27.48 -8.83
C THR A 133 2.41 27.14 -7.89
N ARG A 134 2.47 25.87 -7.49
CA ARG A 134 3.57 25.31 -6.69
C ARG A 134 4.38 24.38 -7.57
N LYS A 135 5.70 24.54 -7.58
CA LYS A 135 6.63 23.63 -8.26
C LYS A 135 7.44 22.87 -7.23
N VAL A 136 7.75 21.60 -7.53
CA VAL A 136 8.73 20.84 -6.74
C VAL A 136 10.06 21.59 -6.82
N ASP A 137 10.55 22.00 -5.66
CA ASP A 137 11.86 22.63 -5.50
C ASP A 137 12.90 21.60 -5.04
N GLN A 138 12.44 20.61 -4.27
CA GLN A 138 13.28 19.52 -3.81
C GLN A 138 12.42 18.27 -3.57
N LEU A 139 12.91 17.13 -4.02
CA LEU A 139 12.41 15.80 -3.65
C LEU A 139 13.62 14.93 -3.35
N ARG A 140 13.69 14.42 -2.12
CA ARG A 140 14.76 13.55 -1.64
C ARG A 140 14.18 12.19 -1.30
N PHE A 141 14.52 11.20 -2.09
CA PHE A 141 14.00 9.83 -1.98
C PHE A 141 15.13 8.83 -2.18
N ALA A 142 15.04 7.68 -1.53
CA ALA A 142 15.95 6.57 -1.77
C ALA A 142 15.25 5.22 -1.76
N MET A 143 15.76 4.33 -2.61
CA MET A 143 15.49 2.90 -2.59
C MET A 143 16.80 2.18 -2.24
N MET A 144 16.75 1.29 -1.26
CA MET A 144 17.90 0.51 -0.82
C MET A 144 17.51 -0.96 -0.83
N VAL A 145 18.31 -1.82 -1.45
CA VAL A 145 17.98 -3.24 -1.61
C VAL A 145 19.19 -4.08 -1.26
N ARG A 146 19.03 -5.03 -0.34
CA ARG A 146 20.08 -6.02 -0.09
C ARG A 146 20.12 -7.06 -1.19
N ALA A 147 20.83 -6.73 -2.26
CA ALA A 147 20.90 -7.57 -3.45
C ALA A 147 21.86 -8.76 -3.29
N GLY A 148 22.69 -8.82 -2.24
CA GLY A 148 23.62 -9.93 -2.00
C GLY A 148 24.59 -10.15 -3.17
N GLY A 149 24.98 -9.08 -3.85
CA GLY A 149 25.82 -9.10 -5.06
C GLY A 149 25.04 -9.01 -6.38
N GLU A 150 23.73 -9.27 -6.41
CA GLU A 150 22.91 -9.33 -7.64
C GLU A 150 22.41 -7.95 -8.15
N SER A 151 23.21 -6.90 -7.98
CA SER A 151 22.83 -5.52 -8.37
C SER A 151 22.64 -5.33 -9.88
N GLU A 152 23.23 -6.20 -10.71
CA GLU A 152 23.19 -6.09 -12.18
C GLU A 152 21.76 -6.11 -12.74
N ALA A 153 20.84 -6.81 -12.08
CA ALA A 153 19.44 -6.82 -12.49
C ALA A 153 18.80 -5.42 -12.33
N PHE A 154 19.10 -4.70 -11.25
CA PHE A 154 18.63 -3.33 -11.04
C PHE A 154 19.29 -2.35 -12.02
N LEU A 155 20.60 -2.47 -12.24
CA LEU A 155 21.33 -1.64 -13.20
C LEU A 155 20.76 -1.76 -14.61
N ARG A 156 20.42 -2.98 -15.06
CA ARG A 156 19.77 -3.18 -16.36
C ARG A 156 18.43 -2.47 -16.48
N ILE A 157 17.62 -2.45 -15.42
CA ILE A 157 16.33 -1.73 -15.43
C ILE A 157 16.56 -0.22 -15.49
N ILE A 158 17.51 0.30 -14.70
CA ILE A 158 17.88 1.72 -14.72
C ILE A 158 18.38 2.11 -16.11
N GLN A 159 19.27 1.32 -16.73
CA GLN A 159 19.78 1.60 -18.06
C GLN A 159 18.66 1.67 -19.10
N LYS A 160 17.70 0.73 -19.07
CA LYS A 160 16.52 0.79 -19.95
C LYS A 160 15.72 2.08 -19.74
N VAL A 161 15.48 2.48 -18.49
CA VAL A 161 14.80 3.75 -18.19
C VAL A 161 15.59 4.93 -18.72
N VAL A 162 16.91 4.92 -18.55
CA VAL A 162 17.79 5.98 -19.05
C VAL A 162 17.69 6.09 -20.56
N ASP A 163 17.81 4.98 -21.28
CA ASP A 163 17.76 4.93 -22.74
C ASP A 163 16.38 5.34 -23.27
N GLU A 164 15.29 4.81 -22.71
CA GLU A 164 13.91 5.08 -23.13
C GLU A 164 13.48 6.53 -22.88
N GLN A 165 13.87 7.08 -21.72
CA GLN A 165 13.45 8.43 -21.35
C GLN A 165 14.39 9.50 -21.93
N PHE A 166 15.70 9.24 -21.98
CA PHE A 166 16.71 10.25 -22.26
C PHE A 166 17.57 10.01 -23.50
N GLY A 167 17.50 8.84 -24.14
CA GLY A 167 18.38 8.45 -25.26
C GLY A 167 18.31 9.36 -26.49
N GLU A 168 17.18 10.00 -26.73
CA GLU A 168 16.98 10.92 -27.87
C GLU A 168 17.28 12.40 -27.53
N THR A 169 17.78 12.70 -26.33
CA THR A 169 17.93 14.10 -25.86
C THR A 169 19.17 14.77 -26.47
N PRO A 170 19.03 15.86 -27.25
CA PRO A 170 20.18 16.64 -27.71
C PRO A 170 20.96 17.21 -26.52
N GLY A 171 22.28 16.99 -26.47
CA GLY A 171 23.14 17.30 -25.31
C GLY A 171 23.49 16.09 -24.43
N GLY A 172 22.72 15.01 -24.54
CA GLY A 172 22.98 13.68 -23.99
C GLY A 172 22.79 13.57 -22.47
N ALA A 173 22.12 12.51 -22.02
CA ALA A 173 22.27 12.07 -20.65
C ALA A 173 23.71 11.57 -20.43
N LYS A 174 24.38 12.07 -19.39
CA LYS A 174 25.75 11.71 -19.06
C LYS A 174 25.80 10.98 -17.73
N LEU A 175 26.50 9.84 -17.70
CA LEU A 175 26.82 9.16 -16.46
C LEU A 175 28.16 9.66 -15.94
N VAL A 176 28.15 10.25 -14.76
CA VAL A 176 29.37 10.73 -14.08
C VAL A 176 29.66 9.82 -12.91
N THR A 177 30.89 9.33 -12.80
CA THR A 177 31.33 8.62 -11.59
C THR A 177 31.72 9.63 -10.53
N ARG A 178 31.12 9.50 -9.35
CA ARG A 178 31.33 10.33 -8.18
C ARG A 178 31.85 9.49 -7.01
N SER A 179 32.21 10.14 -5.91
CA SER A 179 32.61 9.46 -4.68
C SER A 179 32.07 10.22 -3.47
N ALA A 180 31.61 9.47 -2.45
CA ALA A 180 31.30 10.01 -1.14
C ALA A 180 32.02 9.16 -0.10
N GLY A 181 32.98 9.74 0.61
CA GLY A 181 33.90 8.98 1.47
C GLY A 181 34.63 7.87 0.69
N ARG A 182 34.47 6.62 1.13
CA ARG A 182 35.11 5.45 0.51
C ARG A 182 34.31 4.82 -0.63
N TRP A 183 33.06 5.25 -0.85
CA TRP A 183 32.18 4.61 -1.81
C TRP A 183 32.12 5.39 -3.12
N ARG A 184 32.07 4.65 -4.23
CA ARG A 184 31.88 5.20 -5.58
C ARG A 184 30.44 4.98 -6.03
N TYR A 185 29.92 5.94 -6.79
CA TYR A 185 28.57 5.86 -7.35
C TYR A 185 28.51 6.50 -8.72
N GLN A 186 27.48 6.16 -9.48
CA GLN A 186 27.15 6.78 -10.75
C GLN A 186 26.03 7.80 -10.53
N GLU A 187 26.15 8.94 -11.18
CA GLU A 187 25.18 10.03 -11.16
C GLU A 187 24.77 10.34 -12.60
N LEU A 188 23.47 10.32 -12.87
CA LEU A 188 22.90 10.74 -14.13
C LEU A 188 22.77 12.26 -14.16
N VAL A 189 23.49 12.88 -15.08
CA VAL A 189 23.41 14.30 -15.37
C VAL A 189 22.61 14.49 -16.65
N VAL A 190 21.48 15.19 -16.54
CA VAL A 190 20.61 15.51 -17.68
C VAL A 190 20.20 16.98 -17.60
N ASP A 191 20.56 17.77 -18.61
CA ASP A 191 20.36 19.22 -18.60
C ASP A 191 18.87 19.64 -18.56
N ARG A 192 17.96 18.77 -19.03
CA ARG A 192 16.51 19.04 -19.03
C ARG A 192 15.84 18.82 -17.67
N LEU A 193 16.52 18.15 -16.73
CA LEU A 193 15.99 17.93 -15.39
C LEU A 193 16.25 19.16 -14.52
N PRO A 194 15.34 19.51 -13.59
CA PRO A 194 15.61 20.54 -12.60
C PRO A 194 16.91 20.25 -11.84
N GLU A 195 17.63 21.29 -11.41
CA GLU A 195 18.93 21.15 -10.74
C GLU A 195 18.88 20.21 -9.52
N TRP A 196 17.78 20.25 -8.77
CA TRP A 196 17.55 19.38 -7.61
C TRP A 196 17.41 17.90 -7.98
N CYS A 197 16.99 17.59 -9.21
CA CYS A 197 16.64 16.24 -9.65
C CYS A 197 17.89 15.51 -10.15
N LYS A 198 18.72 15.09 -9.18
CA LYS A 198 19.86 14.19 -9.41
C LYS A 198 19.39 12.74 -9.23
N LEU A 199 19.70 11.87 -10.19
CA LEU A 199 19.51 10.44 -10.05
C LEU A 199 20.87 9.79 -9.85
N ALA A 200 21.04 9.05 -8.76
CA ALA A 200 22.31 8.44 -8.42
C ALA A 200 22.13 6.99 -7.98
N TRP A 201 23.08 6.11 -8.31
CA TRP A 201 23.07 4.74 -7.84
C TRP A 201 24.48 4.18 -7.61
N GLY A 202 24.58 3.22 -6.69
CA GLY A 202 25.85 2.60 -6.33
C GLY A 202 25.67 1.50 -5.30
N LYS A 203 26.79 0.99 -4.78
CA LYS A 203 26.80 -0.03 -3.72
C LYS A 203 27.35 0.55 -2.42
N ILE A 204 26.73 0.15 -1.31
CA ILE A 204 27.25 0.34 0.05
C ILE A 204 27.21 -1.03 0.71
N GLY A 205 28.36 -1.71 0.79
CA GLY A 205 28.40 -3.11 1.22
C GLY A 205 27.59 -4.00 0.27
N ASP A 206 26.68 -4.79 0.82
CA ASP A 206 25.79 -5.69 0.07
C ASP A 206 24.50 -5.00 -0.44
N ASP A 207 24.32 -3.73 -0.09
CA ASP A 207 23.12 -2.96 -0.41
C ASP A 207 23.33 -2.16 -1.71
N PHE A 208 22.43 -2.37 -2.66
CA PHE A 208 22.26 -1.53 -3.83
C PHE A 208 21.43 -0.31 -3.45
N VAL A 209 21.93 0.88 -3.72
CA VAL A 209 21.29 2.16 -3.37
C VAL A 209 20.96 2.90 -4.65
N PHE A 210 19.69 3.28 -4.82
CA PHE A 210 19.22 4.23 -5.82
C PHE A 210 18.64 5.46 -5.09
N ALA A 211 19.07 6.65 -5.50
CA ALA A 211 18.72 7.90 -4.85
C ALA A 211 18.21 8.91 -5.87
N VAL A 212 17.21 9.68 -5.46
CA VAL A 212 16.66 10.82 -6.19
C VAL A 212 16.79 12.05 -5.30
N GLY A 213 17.36 13.12 -5.85
CA GLY A 213 17.53 14.39 -5.17
C GLY A 213 18.99 14.71 -4.86
N ASP A 214 19.29 16.00 -4.81
CA ASP A 214 20.63 16.47 -4.50
C ASP A 214 21.11 16.03 -3.10
N GLY A 215 22.37 15.60 -3.05
CA GLY A 215 23.05 15.13 -1.83
C GLY A 215 22.46 13.90 -1.15
N VAL A 216 21.45 13.22 -1.73
CA VAL A 216 20.80 12.06 -1.08
C VAL A 216 21.73 10.85 -1.00
N TRP A 217 22.39 10.48 -2.10
CA TRP A 217 23.31 9.34 -2.09
C TRP A 217 24.49 9.56 -1.12
N PRO A 218 25.18 10.73 -1.11
CA PRO A 218 26.19 11.03 -0.10
C PRO A 218 25.67 10.99 1.34
N GLN A 219 24.43 11.44 1.60
CA GLN A 219 23.84 11.38 2.93
C GLN A 219 23.66 9.93 3.41
N ILE A 220 23.23 9.01 2.55
CA ILE A 220 23.13 7.58 2.88
C ILE A 220 24.52 7.01 3.16
N ALA A 221 25.52 7.40 2.37
CA ALA A 221 26.92 7.03 2.63
C ALA A 221 27.45 7.57 3.98
N ASP A 222 27.05 8.79 4.37
CA ASP A 222 27.38 9.34 5.69
C ASP A 222 26.73 8.57 6.84
N VAL A 223 25.49 8.09 6.68
CA VAL A 223 24.84 7.19 7.65
C VAL A 223 25.60 5.86 7.73
N ALA A 224 25.95 5.28 6.58
CA ALA A 224 26.77 4.06 6.51
C ALA A 224 28.16 4.23 7.16
N ALA A 225 28.71 5.44 7.13
CA ALA A 225 29.96 5.81 7.78
C ALA A 225 29.80 6.21 9.26
N GLN A 226 28.58 6.12 9.82
CA GLN A 226 28.24 6.57 11.17
C GLN A 226 28.54 8.06 11.43
N LYS A 227 28.59 8.88 10.37
CA LYS A 227 28.73 10.34 10.47
C LYS A 227 27.39 11.04 10.70
N LYS A 228 26.30 10.36 10.34
CA LYS A 228 24.91 10.79 10.58
C LYS A 228 24.14 9.67 11.27
N PRO A 229 23.17 10.02 12.14
CA PRO A 229 22.34 9.02 12.80
C PRO A 229 21.45 8.29 11.79
N SER A 230 21.30 6.99 11.97
CA SER A 230 20.31 6.19 11.26
C SER A 230 18.94 6.29 11.92
N LEU A 231 17.88 5.96 11.19
CA LEU A 231 16.52 5.85 11.72
C LEU A 231 16.42 4.80 12.83
N LEU A 232 17.23 3.74 12.78
CA LEU A 232 17.32 2.74 13.85
C LEU A 232 18.00 3.25 15.13
N ALA A 233 18.77 4.33 15.05
CA ALA A 233 19.37 4.98 16.21
C ALA A 233 18.38 5.91 16.93
N ASP A 234 17.22 6.21 16.33
CA ASP A 234 16.17 6.98 16.97
C ASP A 234 15.63 6.24 18.21
N ALA A 235 15.57 6.94 19.35
CA ALA A 235 15.23 6.34 20.63
C ALA A 235 13.80 5.76 20.63
N TRP A 236 12.84 6.48 20.04
CA TRP A 236 11.44 6.07 20.00
C TRP A 236 11.24 4.85 19.10
N VAL A 237 11.88 4.84 17.91
CA VAL A 237 11.85 3.69 17.00
C VAL A 237 12.45 2.46 17.68
N ARG A 238 13.62 2.57 18.29
CA ARG A 238 14.29 1.45 18.95
C ARG A 238 13.47 0.86 20.10
N GLU A 239 12.82 1.71 20.90
CA GLU A 239 11.96 1.30 22.01
C GLU A 239 10.74 0.49 21.52
N HIS A 240 10.07 0.97 20.46
CA HIS A 240 8.79 0.42 20.03
C HIS A 240 8.89 -0.63 18.92
N ARG A 241 10.03 -0.71 18.23
CA ARG A 241 10.29 -1.75 17.23
C ARG A 241 10.20 -3.14 17.86
N GLY A 242 10.98 -3.35 18.93
CA GLY A 242 11.08 -4.63 19.64
C GLY A 242 11.25 -5.84 18.71
N ARG A 243 10.96 -7.03 19.25
CA ARG A 243 11.09 -8.29 18.49
C ARG A 243 10.15 -8.38 17.29
N ARG A 244 8.90 -7.91 17.43
CA ARG A 244 7.92 -7.97 16.32
C ARG A 244 8.30 -7.06 15.16
N GLY A 245 8.95 -5.92 15.39
CA GLY A 245 9.51 -5.12 14.29
C GLY A 245 10.70 -5.80 13.63
N GLU A 246 11.62 -6.34 14.45
CA GLU A 246 12.79 -7.09 13.95
C GLU A 246 12.40 -8.28 13.06
N ASP A 247 11.35 -9.01 13.43
CA ASP A 247 10.85 -10.19 12.69
C ASP A 247 9.76 -9.85 11.64
N ALA A 248 9.41 -8.56 11.46
CA ALA A 248 8.32 -8.16 10.56
C ALA A 248 8.64 -8.42 9.09
N LEU A 249 7.63 -8.79 8.30
CA LEU A 249 7.73 -8.78 6.84
C LEU A 249 7.70 -7.36 6.28
N ILE A 250 6.93 -6.48 6.90
CA ILE A 250 6.81 -5.07 6.52
C ILE A 250 6.89 -4.23 7.78
N GLU A 251 7.75 -3.22 7.76
CA GLU A 251 7.76 -2.14 8.73
C GLU A 251 7.46 -0.81 8.02
N ILE A 252 6.56 -0.01 8.60
CA ILE A 252 6.28 1.35 8.13
C ILE A 252 6.62 2.29 9.28
N ILE A 253 7.53 3.22 9.05
CA ILE A 253 7.90 4.26 10.02
C ILE A 253 7.58 5.62 9.39
N LEU A 254 6.78 6.42 10.08
CA LEU A 254 6.25 7.68 9.59
C LEU A 254 6.50 8.79 10.60
N SER A 255 7.08 9.91 10.15
CA SER A 255 7.03 11.20 10.84
C SER A 255 5.87 12.01 10.26
N ALA A 256 4.68 11.85 10.84
CA ALA A 256 3.46 12.47 10.35
C ALA A 256 3.52 14.00 10.45
N ARG A 257 4.12 14.52 11.54
CA ARG A 257 4.37 15.96 11.70
C ARG A 257 5.25 16.51 10.60
N SER A 258 6.43 15.91 10.36
CA SER A 258 7.35 16.37 9.30
C SER A 258 6.72 16.23 7.92
N MET A 259 5.93 15.18 7.70
CA MET A 259 5.21 15.00 6.44
C MET A 259 4.21 16.15 6.20
N ARG A 260 3.40 16.53 7.18
CA ARG A 260 2.50 17.69 7.05
C ARG A 260 3.28 18.99 6.80
N GLU A 261 4.25 19.30 7.66
CA GLU A 261 5.05 20.52 7.57
C GLU A 261 5.74 20.72 6.21
N ARG A 262 6.24 19.63 5.60
CA ARG A 262 7.07 19.71 4.39
C ARG A 262 6.32 19.35 3.11
N LEU A 263 5.31 18.49 3.18
CA LEU A 263 4.52 18.09 2.01
C LEU A 263 3.35 19.02 1.75
N ASP A 264 2.70 19.58 2.78
CA ASP A 264 1.51 20.42 2.59
C ASP A 264 1.74 21.66 1.69
N PRO A 265 2.90 22.35 1.74
CA PRO A 265 3.19 23.41 0.78
C PRO A 265 3.21 22.94 -0.67
N PHE A 266 3.55 21.66 -0.93
CA PHE A 266 3.53 21.03 -2.24
C PHE A 266 2.12 20.57 -2.64
N VAL A 267 1.38 20.00 -1.68
CA VAL A 267 0.09 19.38 -1.94
C VAL A 267 -1.10 20.24 -1.52
N GLN A 268 -0.95 21.53 -1.23
CA GLN A 268 -2.04 22.43 -0.84
C GLN A 268 -2.83 21.89 0.37
N ASN A 269 -2.14 21.59 1.47
CA ASN A 269 -2.74 21.06 2.71
C ASN A 269 -3.42 19.69 2.57
N ARG A 270 -3.27 18.99 1.44
CA ARG A 270 -3.84 17.65 1.24
C ARG A 270 -3.26 16.58 2.17
N ALA A 271 -2.03 16.73 2.66
CA ALA A 271 -1.50 15.80 3.66
C ALA A 271 -2.18 16.03 5.00
N THR A 272 -2.32 17.30 5.46
CA THR A 272 -3.15 17.63 6.63
C THR A 272 -4.59 17.13 6.48
N ALA A 273 -5.22 17.34 5.32
CA ALA A 273 -6.58 16.86 5.07
C ALA A 273 -6.67 15.32 5.10
N PHE A 274 -5.64 14.62 4.63
CA PHE A 274 -5.55 13.16 4.76
C PHE A 274 -5.50 12.75 6.24
N PHE A 275 -4.58 13.30 7.05
CA PHE A 275 -4.51 12.96 8.47
C PHE A 275 -5.80 13.30 9.22
N LYS A 276 -6.44 14.42 8.87
CA LYS A 276 -7.76 14.79 9.41
C LYS A 276 -8.86 13.79 9.09
N ALA A 277 -8.91 13.27 7.87
CA ALA A 277 -9.89 12.24 7.50
C ALA A 277 -9.72 10.94 8.30
N TRP A 278 -8.50 10.69 8.79
CA TRP A 278 -8.16 9.58 9.67
C TRP A 278 -8.20 9.95 11.16
N GLU A 279 -8.68 11.15 11.53
CA GLU A 279 -8.70 11.63 12.92
C GLU A 279 -7.32 11.52 13.58
N ALA A 280 -6.28 11.84 12.81
CA ALA A 280 -4.88 11.67 13.16
C ALA A 280 -4.11 13.01 13.00
N GLU A 281 -4.79 14.16 13.19
CA GLU A 281 -4.14 15.47 13.12
C GLU A 281 -3.03 15.65 14.15
N GLU A 282 -3.22 15.08 15.33
CA GLU A 282 -2.28 15.14 16.45
C GLU A 282 -1.19 14.07 16.38
N LEU A 283 -1.23 13.20 15.36
CA LEU A 283 -0.23 12.16 15.16
C LEU A 283 1.13 12.79 14.85
N ASP A 284 2.12 12.50 15.69
CA ASP A 284 3.51 12.93 15.50
C ASP A 284 4.30 11.89 14.74
N ARG A 285 4.25 10.64 15.21
CA ARG A 285 4.97 9.51 14.64
C ARG A 285 4.13 8.25 14.67
N ALA A 286 4.36 7.38 13.70
CA ALA A 286 3.77 6.05 13.70
C ALA A 286 4.78 4.99 13.25
N HIS A 287 4.67 3.82 13.86
CA HIS A 287 5.38 2.61 13.49
C HIS A 287 4.37 1.49 13.32
N TRP A 288 4.39 0.80 12.19
CA TRP A 288 3.64 -0.44 11.97
C TRP A 288 4.62 -1.57 11.75
N ALA A 289 4.33 -2.72 12.37
CA ALA A 289 5.02 -3.98 12.15
C ALA A 289 4.00 -5.05 11.73
N ILE A 290 4.22 -5.61 10.54
CA ILE A 290 3.36 -6.62 9.92
C ILE A 290 4.21 -7.84 9.63
N GLY A 291 3.86 -8.99 10.17
CA GLY A 291 4.63 -10.23 9.96
C GLY A 291 3.79 -11.48 10.16
N LEU A 292 4.44 -12.65 10.20
CA LEU A 292 3.77 -13.94 10.37
C LEU A 292 4.27 -14.64 11.63
N GLU A 293 3.33 -15.23 12.38
CA GLU A 293 3.59 -16.24 13.41
C GLU A 293 2.88 -17.54 12.97
N GLY A 294 3.66 -18.48 12.44
CA GLY A 294 3.11 -19.64 11.72
C GLY A 294 2.37 -19.21 10.44
N ARG A 295 1.07 -19.52 10.35
CA ARG A 295 0.21 -19.11 9.23
C ARG A 295 -0.59 -17.83 9.50
N ALA A 296 -0.61 -17.34 10.74
CA ALA A 296 -1.36 -16.16 11.13
C ALA A 296 -0.49 -14.91 10.97
N LEU A 297 -1.06 -13.86 10.39
CA LEU A 297 -0.43 -12.55 10.26
C LEU A 297 -0.73 -11.73 11.51
N TYR A 298 0.32 -11.11 12.05
CA TYR A 298 0.18 -10.07 13.05
C TYR A 298 0.31 -8.70 12.40
N CYS A 299 -0.42 -7.73 12.95
CA CYS A 299 -0.28 -6.32 12.61
C CYS A 299 -0.38 -5.52 13.90
N VAL A 300 0.73 -4.90 14.30
CA VAL A 300 0.83 -4.07 15.51
C VAL A 300 1.31 -2.70 15.09
N ALA A 301 0.77 -1.66 15.71
CA ALA A 301 1.19 -0.30 15.49
C ALA A 301 1.43 0.45 16.81
N HIS A 302 2.34 1.41 16.76
CA HIS A 302 2.63 2.35 17.82
C HIS A 302 2.45 3.77 17.27
N PHE A 303 1.66 4.58 17.96
CA PHE A 303 1.34 5.96 17.58
C PHE A 303 1.83 6.90 18.68
N LEU A 304 2.69 7.85 18.35
CA LEU A 304 3.06 8.94 19.24
C LEU A 304 2.11 10.11 18.99
N ILE A 305 1.28 10.44 19.97
CA ILE A 305 0.27 11.51 19.92
C ILE A 305 0.44 12.36 21.17
N GLY A 306 0.67 13.66 21.03
CA GLY A 306 0.78 14.55 22.18
C GLY A 306 1.89 14.20 23.18
N GLY A 307 2.92 13.46 22.75
CA GLY A 307 4.00 12.96 23.61
C GLY A 307 3.73 11.60 24.28
N GLU A 308 2.54 11.04 24.14
CA GLU A 308 2.19 9.71 24.65
C GLU A 308 2.20 8.68 23.53
N THR A 309 2.74 7.48 23.79
CA THR A 309 2.73 6.39 22.81
C THR A 309 1.58 5.42 23.07
N THR A 310 0.66 5.30 22.12
CA THR A 310 -0.43 4.34 22.14
C THR A 310 -0.08 3.12 21.28
N ARG A 311 -0.17 1.93 21.84
CA ARG A 311 -0.06 0.67 21.12
C ARG A 311 -1.42 0.17 20.64
N ARG A 312 -1.55 -0.21 19.37
CA ARG A 312 -2.75 -0.85 18.82
C ARG A 312 -2.39 -2.19 18.18
N VAL A 313 -3.17 -3.22 18.45
CA VAL A 313 -3.05 -4.53 17.81
C VAL A 313 -4.21 -4.66 16.84
N TYR A 314 -3.91 -4.58 15.54
CA TYR A 314 -4.90 -4.71 14.48
C TYR A 314 -5.17 -6.16 14.14
N ALA A 315 -4.13 -7.00 14.10
CA ALA A 315 -4.27 -8.45 13.93
C ALA A 315 -3.40 -9.16 14.97
N ASP A 316 -4.03 -10.02 15.77
CA ASP A 316 -3.38 -10.83 16.79
C ASP A 316 -3.25 -12.29 16.29
N PRO A 317 -2.03 -12.83 16.17
CA PRO A 317 -1.82 -14.18 15.66
C PRO A 317 -2.30 -15.26 16.64
N ASP A 318 -2.56 -14.91 17.90
CA ASP A 318 -3.07 -15.82 18.93
C ASP A 318 -4.60 -15.80 19.04
N PHE A 319 -5.29 -14.94 18.27
CA PHE A 319 -6.74 -14.87 18.28
C PHE A 319 -7.39 -16.18 17.79
N ARG A 320 -8.28 -16.77 18.59
CA ARG A 320 -9.00 -18.02 18.29
C ARG A 320 -10.50 -17.84 18.53
N ASP A 321 -11.22 -17.44 17.49
CA ASP A 321 -12.69 -17.47 17.46
C ASP A 321 -13.12 -18.56 16.49
N ASP A 322 -13.71 -19.65 17.01
CA ASP A 322 -14.07 -20.84 16.23
C ASP A 322 -14.93 -20.52 15.00
N ARG A 323 -15.80 -19.51 15.09
CA ARG A 323 -16.66 -19.12 13.97
C ARG A 323 -15.83 -18.50 12.84
N LEU A 324 -14.87 -17.63 13.16
CA LEU A 324 -13.99 -17.01 12.16
C LEU A 324 -12.92 -17.98 11.66
N MET A 325 -12.46 -18.91 12.49
CA MET A 325 -11.51 -19.93 12.07
C MET A 325 -12.12 -20.91 11.05
N LYS A 326 -13.42 -21.21 11.16
CA LYS A 326 -14.14 -22.09 10.20
C LYS A 326 -14.23 -21.55 8.78
N VAL A 327 -14.13 -20.24 8.59
CA VAL A 327 -14.15 -19.61 7.25
C VAL A 327 -12.76 -19.49 6.64
N ILE A 328 -11.71 -19.93 7.34
CA ILE A 328 -10.33 -19.86 6.90
C ILE A 328 -9.85 -21.27 6.53
N PRO A 329 -9.50 -21.54 5.26
CA PRO A 329 -8.96 -22.83 4.86
C PRO A 329 -7.68 -23.20 5.63
N ASP A 330 -7.52 -24.48 5.97
CA ASP A 330 -6.47 -24.96 6.90
C ASP A 330 -5.04 -24.57 6.48
N LYS A 331 -4.78 -24.58 5.17
CA LYS A 331 -3.45 -24.29 4.59
C LYS A 331 -3.26 -22.81 4.26
N ALA A 332 -4.29 -21.98 4.42
CA ALA A 332 -4.20 -20.57 4.08
C ALA A 332 -3.41 -19.81 5.14
N ARG A 333 -2.55 -18.90 4.68
CA ARG A 333 -2.10 -17.78 5.51
C ARG A 333 -3.26 -16.83 5.68
N TYR A 334 -3.43 -16.31 6.88
CA TYR A 334 -4.59 -15.50 7.20
C TYR A 334 -4.26 -14.36 8.14
N ALA A 335 -5.14 -13.36 8.17
CA ALA A 335 -5.18 -12.32 9.16
C ALA A 335 -6.64 -12.16 9.63
N ILE A 336 -6.85 -11.97 10.93
CA ILE A 336 -8.14 -11.53 11.45
C ILE A 336 -7.90 -10.15 12.02
N TYR A 337 -8.34 -9.14 11.28
CA TYR A 337 -8.24 -7.75 11.70
C TYR A 337 -9.39 -7.40 12.62
N LYS A 338 -9.09 -6.76 13.76
CA LYS A 338 -10.06 -6.07 14.60
C LYS A 338 -10.03 -4.58 14.25
N VAL A 339 -10.95 -4.17 13.39
CA VAL A 339 -11.10 -2.79 12.92
C VAL A 339 -12.60 -2.44 12.87
N PRO A 340 -13.03 -1.31 13.46
CA PRO A 340 -14.42 -0.88 13.37
C PRO A 340 -14.73 -0.44 11.93
N ILE A 341 -15.14 -1.39 11.08
CA ILE A 341 -15.32 -1.19 9.63
C ILE A 341 -16.24 0.01 9.34
N GLU A 342 -17.29 0.18 10.15
CA GLU A 342 -18.22 1.30 10.09
C GLU A 342 -17.52 2.67 10.07
N ARG A 343 -16.41 2.82 10.81
CA ARG A 343 -15.63 4.06 10.85
C ARG A 343 -14.42 4.03 9.93
N THR A 344 -13.73 2.90 9.90
CA THR A 344 -12.47 2.76 9.17
C THR A 344 -12.66 2.90 7.66
N LEU A 345 -13.76 2.37 7.08
CA LEU A 345 -14.02 2.52 5.64
C LEU A 345 -14.31 3.99 5.24
N PRO A 346 -15.19 4.74 5.92
CA PRO A 346 -15.35 6.16 5.67
C PRO A 346 -14.05 6.96 5.76
N SER A 347 -13.26 6.78 6.82
CA SER A 347 -11.97 7.47 6.98
C SER A 347 -11.00 7.13 5.85
N LEU A 348 -10.96 5.88 5.41
CA LEU A 348 -10.17 5.46 4.26
C LEU A 348 -10.58 6.18 2.98
N PHE A 349 -11.87 6.16 2.62
CA PHE A 349 -12.34 6.81 1.40
C PHE A 349 -12.17 8.33 1.47
N ALA A 350 -12.48 8.94 2.62
CA ALA A 350 -12.26 10.35 2.86
C ALA A 350 -10.78 10.73 2.75
N GLY A 351 -9.87 9.92 3.28
CA GLY A 351 -8.43 10.09 3.16
C GLY A 351 -7.97 10.00 1.70
N LEU A 352 -8.43 8.99 0.95
CA LEU A 352 -8.11 8.86 -0.48
C LEU A 352 -8.60 10.08 -1.28
N VAL A 353 -9.81 10.56 -1.03
CA VAL A 353 -10.35 11.76 -1.66
C VAL A 353 -9.61 13.02 -1.20
N ALA A 354 -9.16 13.09 0.04
CA ALA A 354 -8.37 14.21 0.58
C ALA A 354 -7.02 14.37 -0.13
N THR A 355 -6.48 13.31 -0.74
CA THR A 355 -5.30 13.42 -1.61
C THR A 355 -5.58 14.08 -2.96
N ARG A 356 -6.84 14.40 -3.28
CA ARG A 356 -7.26 15.09 -4.51
C ARG A 356 -7.46 16.58 -4.24
N GLY A 357 -7.47 17.39 -5.31
CA GLY A 357 -7.74 18.83 -5.19
C GLY A 357 -9.17 19.11 -4.70
N ASP A 358 -9.38 20.27 -4.07
CA ASP A 358 -10.66 20.64 -3.44
C ASP A 358 -11.87 20.56 -4.37
N GLU A 359 -11.68 20.90 -5.65
CA GLU A 359 -12.73 20.81 -6.68
C GLU A 359 -13.16 19.36 -6.90
N ILE A 360 -12.20 18.47 -7.13
CA ILE A 360 -12.44 17.03 -7.32
C ILE A 360 -13.12 16.44 -6.07
N ARG A 361 -12.66 16.81 -4.86
CA ARG A 361 -13.29 16.36 -3.62
C ARG A 361 -14.77 16.77 -3.56
N ARG A 362 -15.07 18.05 -3.77
CA ARG A 362 -16.45 18.58 -3.76
C ARG A 362 -17.33 17.91 -4.80
N ASP A 363 -16.77 17.62 -5.97
CA ASP A 363 -17.50 16.93 -7.05
C ASP A 363 -17.77 15.46 -6.72
N VAL A 364 -16.78 14.74 -6.16
CA VAL A 364 -16.97 13.35 -5.68
C VAL A 364 -18.04 13.29 -4.59
N GLU A 365 -17.98 14.18 -3.59
CA GLU A 365 -18.99 14.26 -2.52
C GLU A 365 -20.38 14.57 -3.07
N ARG A 366 -20.49 15.50 -4.03
CA ARG A 366 -21.78 15.84 -4.67
C ARG A 366 -22.33 14.66 -5.46
N GLN A 367 -21.49 13.98 -6.25
CA GLN A 367 -21.88 12.81 -7.02
C GLN A 367 -22.31 11.67 -6.10
N TRP A 368 -21.60 11.41 -5.01
CA TRP A 368 -21.96 10.39 -4.04
C TRP A 368 -23.32 10.65 -3.38
N LYS A 369 -23.58 11.91 -2.98
CA LYS A 369 -24.89 12.31 -2.45
C LYS A 369 -26.00 12.18 -3.49
N ALA A 370 -25.73 12.54 -4.75
CA ALA A 370 -26.70 12.40 -5.83
C ALA A 370 -27.04 10.93 -6.10
N ILE A 371 -26.06 10.03 -6.11
CA ILE A 371 -26.26 8.58 -6.27
C ILE A 371 -27.13 8.03 -5.13
N GLN A 372 -26.82 8.35 -3.88
CA GLN A 372 -27.64 7.89 -2.74
C GLN A 372 -29.09 8.39 -2.83
N ALA A 373 -29.29 9.66 -3.22
CA ALA A 373 -30.63 10.23 -3.39
C ALA A 373 -31.40 9.59 -4.56
N GLU A 374 -30.77 9.41 -5.72
CA GLU A 374 -31.39 8.84 -6.93
C GLU A 374 -31.82 7.38 -6.69
N TYR A 375 -30.96 6.60 -6.05
CA TYR A 375 -31.17 5.17 -5.80
C TYR A 375 -31.85 4.87 -4.46
N LYS A 376 -32.17 5.92 -3.67
CA LYS A 376 -32.90 5.84 -2.40
C LYS A 376 -32.27 4.90 -1.37
N PHE A 377 -30.95 4.92 -1.25
CA PHE A 377 -30.21 4.20 -0.20
C PHE A 377 -29.25 5.14 0.52
N ASP A 378 -28.87 4.78 1.74
CA ASP A 378 -27.85 5.46 2.54
C ASP A 378 -26.78 4.44 2.92
N ALA A 379 -25.55 4.62 2.44
CA ALA A 379 -24.48 3.65 2.66
C ALA A 379 -24.08 3.52 4.13
N GLN A 380 -24.20 4.59 4.91
CA GLN A 380 -23.90 4.54 6.34
C GLN A 380 -24.95 3.70 7.06
N ARG A 381 -26.23 4.02 6.85
CA ARG A 381 -27.37 3.37 7.50
C ARG A 381 -27.57 1.94 7.03
N ASP A 382 -27.56 1.72 5.71
CA ASP A 382 -28.01 0.47 5.10
C ASP A 382 -26.88 -0.56 4.90
N ILE A 383 -25.62 -0.14 5.00
CA ILE A 383 -24.46 -1.03 4.86
C ILE A 383 -23.58 -0.95 6.10
N LEU A 384 -22.94 0.20 6.34
CA LEU A 384 -21.83 0.30 7.30
C LEU A 384 -22.24 0.05 8.76
N ALA A 385 -23.41 0.56 9.18
CA ALA A 385 -23.95 0.35 10.53
C ALA A 385 -24.22 -1.14 10.87
N HIS A 386 -24.33 -1.99 9.84
CA HIS A 386 -24.59 -3.41 9.98
C HIS A 386 -23.33 -4.28 9.88
N LEU A 387 -22.16 -3.70 9.55
CA LEU A 387 -20.90 -4.43 9.44
C LEU A 387 -20.25 -4.66 10.82
N GLY A 388 -19.55 -5.77 10.96
CA GLY A 388 -18.80 -6.15 12.16
C GLY A 388 -17.52 -5.37 12.38
N GLU A 389 -16.90 -5.61 13.54
CA GLU A 389 -15.58 -5.06 13.89
C GLU A 389 -14.44 -5.94 13.39
N ARG A 390 -14.74 -6.98 12.61
CA ARG A 390 -13.76 -7.97 12.19
C ARG A 390 -13.77 -8.16 10.69
N MET A 391 -12.56 -8.25 10.16
CA MET A 391 -12.30 -8.54 8.76
C MET A 391 -11.32 -9.70 8.69
N VAL A 392 -11.71 -10.76 7.98
CA VAL A 392 -10.85 -11.92 7.74
C VAL A 392 -10.20 -11.75 6.37
N LEU A 393 -8.88 -11.92 6.30
CA LEU A 393 -8.14 -11.99 5.05
C LEU A 393 -7.45 -13.33 4.99
N HIS A 394 -7.46 -13.98 3.83
CA HIS A 394 -6.61 -15.15 3.59
C HIS A 394 -6.22 -15.27 2.11
N ASN A 395 -5.15 -16.01 1.84
CA ASN A 395 -4.58 -16.15 0.49
C ASN A 395 -5.09 -17.40 -0.27
N ASP A 396 -6.29 -17.87 0.05
CA ASP A 396 -6.92 -19.02 -0.62
C ASP A 396 -8.15 -18.60 -1.43
N PRO A 397 -8.31 -19.08 -2.67
CA PRO A 397 -7.30 -19.80 -3.45
C PRO A 397 -6.10 -18.91 -3.78
N PRO A 398 -4.90 -19.49 -3.95
CA PRO A 398 -3.71 -18.73 -4.25
C PRO A 398 -3.86 -18.00 -5.59
N HIS A 399 -3.53 -16.71 -5.60
CA HIS A 399 -3.45 -15.96 -6.85
C HIS A 399 -2.42 -16.63 -7.80
N PRO A 400 -2.70 -16.79 -9.10
CA PRO A 400 -1.79 -17.47 -10.03
C PRO A 400 -0.38 -16.87 -10.05
N LEU A 401 -0.30 -15.56 -9.86
CA LEU A 401 0.98 -14.83 -9.83
C LEU A 401 1.55 -14.65 -8.40
N ARG A 402 0.91 -15.27 -7.41
CA ARG A 402 1.24 -15.15 -5.99
C ARG A 402 1.42 -13.70 -5.53
N LEU A 403 0.58 -12.80 -6.04
CA LEU A 403 0.65 -11.38 -5.68
C LEU A 403 0.37 -11.25 -4.17
N PRO A 404 1.25 -10.60 -3.39
CA PRO A 404 1.07 -10.46 -1.95
C PRO A 404 -0.16 -9.67 -1.52
N ILE A 405 -0.89 -9.03 -2.44
CA ILE A 405 -2.08 -8.23 -2.17
C ILE A 405 -3.38 -8.90 -2.64
N ALA A 406 -3.28 -10.02 -3.36
CA ALA A 406 -4.43 -10.74 -3.88
C ALA A 406 -4.95 -11.72 -2.83
N PHE A 407 -5.80 -11.20 -1.94
CA PHE A 407 -6.45 -11.97 -0.88
C PHE A 407 -7.94 -12.16 -1.14
N THR A 408 -8.50 -13.17 -0.50
CA THR A 408 -9.93 -13.26 -0.23
C THR A 408 -10.20 -12.56 1.09
N THR A 409 -11.17 -11.64 1.10
CA THR A 409 -11.54 -10.80 2.23
C THR A 409 -12.98 -11.08 2.62
N LEU A 410 -13.25 -11.21 3.91
CA LEU A 410 -14.59 -11.34 4.47
C LEU A 410 -14.83 -10.20 5.44
N LEU A 411 -15.88 -9.42 5.17
CA LEU A 411 -16.39 -8.41 6.08
C LEU A 411 -17.60 -8.98 6.77
N GLU A 412 -17.55 -9.10 8.10
CA GLU A 412 -18.66 -9.60 8.89
C GLU A 412 -19.90 -8.72 8.76
N ILE A 413 -21.07 -9.34 8.66
CA ILE A 413 -22.38 -8.71 8.77
C ILE A 413 -22.94 -9.11 10.14
N ARG A 414 -23.14 -8.13 11.02
CA ARG A 414 -23.68 -8.36 12.37
C ARG A 414 -25.19 -8.49 12.37
N GLU A 415 -25.85 -7.60 11.63
CA GLU A 415 -27.30 -7.42 11.67
C GLU A 415 -27.84 -7.23 10.25
N GLN A 416 -29.12 -7.54 10.05
CA GLN A 416 -29.88 -7.22 8.83
C GLN A 416 -29.16 -7.54 7.50
N PRO A 417 -28.74 -8.81 7.26
CA PRO A 417 -28.05 -9.18 6.02
C PRO A 417 -28.86 -8.87 4.76
N GLU A 418 -30.19 -8.91 4.85
CA GLU A 418 -31.09 -8.55 3.76
C GLU A 418 -31.00 -7.06 3.39
N THR A 419 -30.92 -6.17 4.39
CA THR A 419 -30.71 -4.73 4.20
C THR A 419 -29.36 -4.48 3.53
N VAL A 420 -28.28 -5.09 4.05
CA VAL A 420 -26.92 -4.96 3.48
C VAL A 420 -26.87 -5.46 2.04
N ARG A 421 -27.46 -6.63 1.76
CA ARG A 421 -27.53 -7.19 0.40
C ARG A 421 -28.28 -6.28 -0.55
N GLY A 422 -29.48 -5.81 -0.17
CA GLY A 422 -30.30 -4.91 -0.99
C GLY A 422 -29.59 -3.60 -1.30
N ALA A 423 -28.90 -3.02 -0.32
CA ALA A 423 -28.13 -1.79 -0.50
C ALA A 423 -26.90 -1.99 -1.39
N LEU A 424 -26.15 -3.08 -1.22
CA LEU A 424 -25.02 -3.41 -2.10
C LEU A 424 -25.46 -3.69 -3.54
N GLU A 425 -26.55 -4.41 -3.75
CA GLU A 425 -27.15 -4.62 -5.07
C GLU A 425 -27.52 -3.29 -5.73
N THR A 426 -28.14 -2.39 -4.97
CA THR A 426 -28.50 -1.05 -5.43
C THR A 426 -27.28 -0.23 -5.81
N LEU A 427 -26.24 -0.23 -4.96
CA LEU A 427 -24.97 0.43 -5.21
C LEU A 427 -24.27 -0.12 -6.47
N CYS A 428 -24.22 -1.44 -6.63
CA CYS A 428 -23.59 -2.08 -7.78
C CYS A 428 -24.32 -1.74 -9.09
N ARG A 429 -25.66 -1.70 -9.08
CA ARG A 429 -26.44 -1.24 -10.24
C ARG A 429 -26.18 0.22 -10.58
N ALA A 430 -26.10 1.10 -9.56
CA ALA A 430 -25.75 2.50 -9.76
C ALA A 430 -24.36 2.65 -10.39
N TRP A 431 -23.39 1.86 -9.91
CA TRP A 431 -22.04 1.84 -10.45
C TRP A 431 -22.00 1.31 -11.89
N GLN A 432 -22.69 0.20 -12.18
CA GLN A 432 -22.80 -0.38 -13.51
C GLN A 432 -23.33 0.64 -14.51
N ARG A 433 -24.45 1.32 -14.22
CA ARG A 433 -24.98 2.38 -15.08
C ARG A 433 -24.03 3.56 -15.24
N GLY A 434 -23.31 3.91 -14.17
CA GLY A 434 -22.27 4.94 -14.23
C GLY A 434 -21.12 4.58 -15.18
N LEU A 435 -20.70 3.31 -15.19
CA LEU A 435 -19.67 2.80 -16.11
C LEU A 435 -20.19 2.69 -17.54
N GLU A 436 -21.44 2.24 -17.76
CA GLU A 436 -22.07 2.20 -19.08
C GLU A 436 -22.11 3.60 -19.70
N LYS A 437 -22.62 4.60 -18.96
CA LYS A 437 -22.62 6.00 -19.41
C LYS A 437 -21.22 6.53 -19.72
N ALA A 438 -20.21 6.11 -18.96
CA ALA A 438 -18.83 6.47 -19.22
C ALA A 438 -18.26 5.75 -20.45
N SER A 439 -18.67 4.50 -20.70
CA SER A 439 -18.30 3.72 -21.87
C SER A 439 -18.90 4.32 -23.15
N ASP A 440 -20.16 4.75 -23.11
CA ASP A 440 -20.83 5.45 -24.22
C ASP A 440 -20.11 6.76 -24.59
N GLN A 441 -19.40 7.35 -23.62
CA GLN A 441 -18.58 8.55 -23.80
C GLN A 441 -17.12 8.23 -24.19
N GLY A 442 -16.75 6.96 -24.34
CA GLY A 442 -15.39 6.52 -24.63
C GLY A 442 -14.40 6.67 -23.47
N GLU A 443 -14.89 6.81 -22.24
CA GLU A 443 -14.08 7.12 -21.06
C GLU A 443 -13.87 5.93 -20.10
N ALA A 444 -14.67 4.86 -20.21
CA ALA A 444 -14.57 3.70 -19.35
C ALA A 444 -13.51 2.71 -19.85
N ALA A 445 -12.66 2.22 -18.95
CA ALA A 445 -11.70 1.16 -19.25
C ALA A 445 -12.26 -0.26 -19.00
N GLY A 446 -13.43 -0.36 -18.37
CA GLY A 446 -14.04 -1.64 -17.99
C GLY A 446 -15.51 -1.50 -17.63
N VAL A 447 -16.16 -2.64 -17.45
CA VAL A 447 -17.58 -2.79 -17.11
C VAL A 447 -17.74 -3.52 -15.78
N LEU A 448 -18.84 -3.26 -15.09
CA LEU A 448 -19.25 -4.02 -13.92
C LEU A 448 -20.35 -4.98 -14.35
N GLU A 449 -20.17 -6.27 -14.10
CA GLU A 449 -21.12 -7.31 -14.48
C GLU A 449 -21.64 -8.05 -13.26
N ARG A 450 -22.83 -8.62 -13.41
CA ARG A 450 -23.46 -9.54 -12.46
C ARG A 450 -23.86 -10.80 -13.22
N ASP A 451 -23.40 -11.95 -12.75
CA ASP A 451 -23.79 -13.23 -13.36
C ASP A 451 -25.05 -13.85 -12.72
N SER A 452 -25.46 -14.99 -13.26
CA SER A 452 -26.62 -15.76 -12.79
C SER A 452 -26.45 -16.34 -11.39
N ASP A 453 -25.22 -16.43 -10.87
CA ASP A 453 -24.99 -16.87 -9.51
C ASP A 453 -25.18 -15.70 -8.52
N GLY A 454 -25.32 -14.47 -8.98
CA GLY A 454 -25.34 -13.28 -8.12
C GLY A 454 -23.94 -12.88 -7.65
N VAL A 455 -22.91 -13.18 -8.45
CA VAL A 455 -21.56 -12.62 -8.24
C VAL A 455 -21.42 -11.35 -9.07
N TRP A 456 -20.97 -10.28 -8.41
CA TRP A 456 -20.57 -9.05 -9.07
C TRP A 456 -19.07 -9.06 -9.33
N TYR A 457 -18.64 -8.56 -10.49
CA TYR A 457 -17.21 -8.46 -10.82
C TYR A 457 -16.89 -7.37 -11.83
N LEU A 458 -15.67 -6.84 -11.74
CA LEU A 458 -15.14 -5.89 -12.71
C LEU A 458 -14.47 -6.60 -13.87
N GLN A 459 -14.76 -6.18 -15.10
CA GLN A 459 -14.17 -6.71 -16.33
C GLN A 459 -13.45 -5.62 -17.13
N PHE A 460 -12.21 -5.91 -17.52
CA PHE A 460 -11.34 -5.04 -18.33
C PHE A 460 -10.96 -5.77 -19.63
N GLY A 461 -11.76 -5.58 -20.68
CA GLY A 461 -11.62 -6.35 -21.91
C GLY A 461 -11.81 -7.86 -21.64
N PRO A 462 -10.82 -8.73 -21.96
CA PRO A 462 -10.93 -10.17 -21.71
C PRO A 462 -10.62 -10.58 -20.27
N LEU A 463 -10.18 -9.66 -19.40
CA LEU A 463 -9.81 -9.98 -18.03
C LEU A 463 -10.95 -9.70 -17.06
N THR A 464 -11.26 -10.69 -16.21
CA THR A 464 -12.05 -10.49 -15.00
C THR A 464 -11.14 -10.19 -13.81
N SER A 465 -11.57 -9.27 -12.97
CA SER A 465 -10.85 -8.79 -11.79
C SER A 465 -11.69 -9.05 -10.54
N MET A 466 -11.40 -8.30 -9.47
CA MET A 466 -12.09 -8.32 -8.18
C MET A 466 -13.57 -8.63 -8.31
N ALA A 467 -13.99 -9.66 -7.58
CA ALA A 467 -15.35 -10.17 -7.56
C ALA A 467 -15.85 -10.25 -6.13
N TRP A 468 -17.15 -10.05 -5.94
CA TRP A 468 -17.77 -10.13 -4.63
C TRP A 468 -19.18 -10.70 -4.67
N THR A 469 -19.61 -11.20 -3.51
CA THR A 469 -20.98 -11.61 -3.24
C THR A 469 -21.31 -11.36 -1.76
N THR A 470 -22.60 -11.41 -1.43
CA THR A 470 -23.10 -11.17 -0.08
C THR A 470 -23.85 -12.40 0.41
N THR A 471 -23.45 -12.92 1.57
CA THR A 471 -24.16 -14.01 2.27
C THR A 471 -25.01 -13.45 3.40
N ASP A 472 -25.64 -14.32 4.19
CA ASP A 472 -26.32 -13.93 5.44
C ASP A 472 -25.36 -13.56 6.59
N LYS A 473 -24.04 -13.77 6.42
CA LYS A 473 -23.01 -13.50 7.46
C LYS A 473 -21.85 -12.63 7.01
N TYR A 474 -21.56 -12.55 5.71
CA TYR A 474 -20.37 -11.86 5.21
C TYR A 474 -20.62 -11.18 3.86
N ILE A 475 -19.90 -10.07 3.64
CA ILE A 475 -19.52 -9.64 2.30
C ILE A 475 -18.21 -10.36 1.96
N VAL A 476 -18.20 -11.17 0.91
CA VAL A 476 -17.02 -11.95 0.51
C VAL A 476 -16.47 -11.36 -0.78
N ILE A 477 -15.20 -10.94 -0.75
CA ILE A 477 -14.49 -10.31 -1.86
C ILE A 477 -13.28 -11.18 -2.21
N SER A 478 -13.05 -11.47 -3.48
CA SER A 478 -11.87 -12.19 -3.95
C SER A 478 -11.29 -11.56 -5.22
N TRP A 479 -10.10 -11.98 -5.62
CA TRP A 479 -9.36 -11.38 -6.73
C TRP A 479 -9.90 -11.74 -8.13
N SER A 480 -10.80 -12.73 -8.23
CA SER A 480 -11.55 -13.05 -9.46
C SER A 480 -12.86 -13.79 -9.17
N PRO A 481 -13.79 -13.88 -10.13
CA PRO A 481 -15.03 -14.66 -9.97
C PRO A 481 -14.77 -16.16 -9.77
N VAL A 482 -13.73 -16.70 -10.43
CA VAL A 482 -13.34 -18.11 -10.30
C VAL A 482 -12.78 -18.37 -8.90
N ALA A 483 -11.95 -17.45 -8.40
CA ALA A 483 -11.39 -17.55 -7.06
C ALA A 483 -12.47 -17.51 -5.97
N LEU A 484 -13.42 -16.57 -6.12
CA LEU A 484 -14.55 -16.45 -5.22
C LEU A 484 -15.37 -17.74 -5.16
N ARG A 485 -15.73 -18.31 -6.31
CA ARG A 485 -16.48 -19.59 -6.37
C ARG A 485 -15.72 -20.75 -5.75
N THR A 486 -14.43 -20.86 -6.05
CA THR A 486 -13.57 -21.90 -5.48
C THR A 486 -13.51 -21.81 -3.96
N TYR A 487 -13.36 -20.59 -3.44
CA TYR A 487 -13.41 -20.36 -2.00
C TYR A 487 -14.77 -20.77 -1.41
N LEU A 488 -15.87 -20.31 -2.00
CA LEU A 488 -17.21 -20.61 -1.53
C LEU A 488 -17.55 -22.11 -1.60
N SER A 489 -16.97 -22.88 -2.52
CA SER A 489 -17.16 -24.34 -2.55
C SER A 489 -16.41 -25.06 -1.42
N HIS A 490 -15.36 -24.45 -0.84
CA HIS A 490 -14.64 -25.01 0.30
C HIS A 490 -15.31 -24.73 1.64
N VAL A 491 -15.90 -23.53 1.81
CA VAL A 491 -16.37 -23.06 3.12
C VAL A 491 -17.84 -22.61 3.15
N GLY A 492 -18.62 -22.94 2.11
CA GLY A 492 -19.98 -22.43 1.88
C GLY A 492 -20.89 -22.43 3.12
N ASP A 493 -20.95 -23.54 3.85
CA ASP A 493 -21.80 -23.64 5.06
C ASP A 493 -21.33 -22.72 6.20
N ALA A 494 -20.02 -22.50 6.31
CA ALA A 494 -19.43 -21.64 7.34
C ALA A 494 -19.66 -20.15 7.04
N VAL A 495 -19.52 -19.74 5.76
CA VAL A 495 -19.78 -18.37 5.31
C VAL A 495 -21.26 -18.04 5.19
N GLY A 496 -22.13 -19.05 5.25
CA GLY A 496 -23.57 -18.87 5.31
C GLY A 496 -24.28 -18.89 3.96
N LYS A 497 -25.60 -18.74 3.96
CA LYS A 497 -26.43 -18.97 2.78
C LYS A 497 -26.32 -17.83 1.77
N ARG A 498 -26.29 -18.20 0.49
CA ARG A 498 -26.53 -17.31 -0.64
C ARG A 498 -27.98 -17.47 -1.08
N GLU A 499 -28.67 -16.38 -1.28
CA GLU A 499 -29.92 -16.41 -2.04
C GLU A 499 -29.57 -16.57 -3.52
N ARG A 500 -30.26 -17.48 -4.20
CA ARG A 500 -30.08 -17.75 -5.63
C ARG A 500 -30.95 -16.83 -6.47
#